data_AF-A0A2N2BZN6-F1
#
_entry.id   AF-A0A2N2BZN6-F1
#
_cell.length_a   1.000
_cell.length_b   1.000
_cell.length_c   1.000
_cell.angle_alpha   90.00
_cell.angle_beta   90.00
_cell.angle_gamma   90.00
#
_symmetry.space_group_name_H-M   'P 1'
#
loop_
_entity.id
_entity.type
_entity.pdbx_description
1 polymer ?
#
loop_
_entity_poly.entity_id
_entity_poly.type
_entity_poly.pdbx_seq_one_letter_code
_entity_poly.pdbx_strand_id
1 'polypeptide(L)'
;MQTKKPQVFMIFPFDEDFLALYSDLKIRFSDSFVFSNADDLDNQQNILKDIVVGINSADIIIADLTGLNPNVFYELGLAHALNKKVIIITQDISELPFDIRSYKANEYGVQFYKITKLFDKLENLLNGAIDGSIQFGNPISDFILSFNDNTTKDVTKEMLSEHDVLKDHEDKGFLDYIADIDESMSAITSVLYKMQTDMEKMSSSINQGSQEISKMKNSGGSATAIFVRNISRKLAEPVDTFANQMKNHNKNIADKWTTVENDYLNLLDNRFIKTEDNIQGLIESKPALESIRSAINESNEKMEGFKDSIQNCMGMERRLTKAFNSLLNEIENYITITDTISSSIERILSKTDTVIKSFNK
;
A
#
# COMPACT_ATOMS: atom_id res chain seq x y z
N MET A 1 -3.59 40.65 22.52
CA MET A 1 -2.48 39.69 22.37
C MET A 1 -2.41 39.32 20.90
N GLN A 2 -1.31 39.58 20.21
CA GLN A 2 -1.12 39.05 18.85
C GLN A 2 -1.06 37.53 18.97
N THR A 3 -2.03 36.83 18.38
CA THR A 3 -1.98 35.38 18.26
C THR A 3 -0.78 35.03 17.39
N LYS A 4 0.14 34.21 17.91
CA LYS A 4 1.31 33.75 17.15
C LYS A 4 0.81 32.95 15.95
N LYS A 5 1.29 33.27 14.75
CA LYS A 5 0.93 32.54 13.53
C LYS A 5 1.40 31.08 13.64
N PRO A 6 0.57 30.09 13.25
CA PRO A 6 0.98 28.70 13.22
C PRO A 6 2.19 28.47 12.32
N GLN A 7 3.06 27.56 12.74
CA GLN A 7 4.29 27.20 12.05
C GLN A 7 4.05 25.99 11.15
N VAL A 8 4.37 26.14 9.87
CA VAL A 8 4.35 25.08 8.87
C VAL A 8 5.80 24.74 8.52
N PHE A 9 6.17 23.47 8.67
CA PHE A 9 7.50 22.99 8.28
C PHE A 9 7.36 22.12 7.04
N MET A 10 8.08 22.48 5.97
CA MET A 10 8.01 21.78 4.69
C MET A 10 9.23 20.89 4.48
N ILE A 11 8.96 19.64 4.12
CA ILE A 11 9.91 18.56 3.86
C ILE A 11 9.77 18.19 2.38
N PHE A 12 10.83 18.30 1.60
CA PHE A 12 10.79 18.09 0.15
C PHE A 12 12.17 17.74 -0.41
N PRO A 13 12.27 17.17 -1.63
CA PRO A 13 13.55 16.90 -2.27
C PRO A 13 14.31 18.21 -2.56
N PHE A 14 15.61 18.23 -2.32
CA PHE A 14 16.47 19.38 -2.63
C PHE A 14 16.70 19.53 -4.15
N ASP A 15 15.72 20.10 -4.84
CA ASP A 15 15.77 20.45 -6.27
C ASP A 15 15.08 21.82 -6.51
N GLU A 16 15.50 22.53 -7.56
CA GLU A 16 15.06 23.90 -7.87
C GLU A 16 13.53 24.00 -8.06
N ASP A 17 12.91 22.97 -8.64
CA ASP A 17 11.46 22.97 -8.88
C ASP A 17 10.65 22.95 -7.57
N PHE A 18 11.11 22.22 -6.55
CA PHE A 18 10.45 22.19 -5.24
C PHE A 18 10.70 23.46 -4.42
N LEU A 19 11.87 24.10 -4.60
CA LEU A 19 12.16 25.39 -3.99
C LEU A 19 11.24 26.50 -4.52
N ALA A 20 10.89 26.46 -5.81
CA ALA A 20 9.92 27.38 -6.40
C ALA A 20 8.53 27.20 -5.76
N LEU A 21 8.05 25.96 -5.64
CA LEU A 21 6.78 25.65 -4.98
C LEU A 21 6.78 26.11 -3.50
N TYR A 22 7.85 25.84 -2.77
CA TYR A 22 8.01 26.30 -1.39
C TYR A 22 7.91 27.83 -1.27
N SER A 23 8.58 28.55 -2.17
CA SER A 23 8.55 30.02 -2.20
C SER A 23 7.16 30.56 -2.48
N ASP A 24 6.44 29.96 -3.42
CA ASP A 24 5.07 30.34 -3.77
C ASP A 24 4.11 30.12 -2.58
N LEU A 25 4.22 28.99 -1.89
CA LEU A 25 3.43 28.70 -0.69
C LEU A 25 3.70 29.71 0.44
N LYS A 26 4.98 30.02 0.68
CA LYS A 26 5.42 30.99 1.69
C LYS A 26 4.84 32.39 1.43
N ILE A 27 4.79 32.81 0.16
CA ILE A 27 4.18 34.09 -0.24
C ILE A 27 2.66 34.03 -0.12
N ARG A 28 2.02 32.99 -0.66
CA ARG A 28 0.55 32.89 -0.74
C ARG A 28 -0.12 32.83 0.63
N PHE A 29 0.54 32.23 1.61
CA PHE A 29 0.01 31.99 2.95
C PHE A 29 0.66 32.85 4.05
N SER A 30 1.46 33.86 3.67
CA SER A 30 2.23 34.68 4.61
C SER A 30 1.38 35.39 5.66
N ASP A 31 0.12 35.69 5.34
CA ASP A 31 -0.79 36.40 6.23
C ASP A 31 -1.29 35.54 7.38
N SER A 32 -1.37 34.22 7.19
CA SER A 32 -1.97 33.28 8.15
C SER A 32 -0.95 32.32 8.77
N PHE A 33 0.10 31.95 8.04
CA PHE A 33 1.06 30.91 8.43
C PHE A 33 2.50 31.40 8.29
N VAL A 34 3.41 30.76 9.01
CA VAL A 34 4.85 30.95 8.86
C VAL A 34 5.45 29.65 8.34
N PHE A 35 6.03 29.70 7.15
CA PHE A 35 6.68 28.56 6.51
C PHE A 35 8.18 28.55 6.83
N SER A 36 8.70 27.36 7.10
CA SER A 36 10.11 27.07 7.32
C SER A 36 10.50 25.72 6.72
N ASN A 37 11.78 25.54 6.42
CA ASN A 37 12.39 24.25 6.09
C ASN A 37 13.75 24.13 6.82
N ALA A 38 14.46 23.03 6.60
CA ALA A 38 15.75 22.81 7.26
C ALA A 38 16.84 23.82 6.85
N ASP A 39 16.79 24.35 5.62
CA ASP A 39 17.77 25.34 5.12
C ASP A 39 17.55 26.75 5.70
N ASP A 40 16.31 27.10 6.06
CA ASP A 40 15.96 28.38 6.69
C ASP A 40 16.46 28.50 8.15
N LEU A 41 16.95 27.39 8.74
CA LEU A 41 17.45 27.29 10.10
C LEU A 41 18.99 27.39 10.08
N ASP A 42 19.54 28.61 10.00
CA ASP A 42 20.97 29.00 9.92
C ASP A 42 21.93 28.30 10.92
N ASN A 43 22.17 26.98 10.79
CA ASN A 43 23.06 26.20 11.65
C ASN A 43 23.97 25.28 10.82
N GLN A 44 25.19 25.74 10.56
CA GLN A 44 26.20 24.99 9.78
C GLN A 44 26.73 23.70 10.45
N GLN A 45 26.29 23.36 11.67
CA GLN A 45 26.93 22.29 12.46
C GLN A 45 26.17 20.95 12.46
N ASN A 46 24.85 20.90 12.23
CA ASN A 46 24.11 19.63 12.21
C ASN A 46 22.71 19.73 11.56
N ILE A 47 22.61 19.49 10.25
CA ILE A 47 21.35 19.49 9.48
C ILE A 47 20.26 18.61 10.12
N LEU A 48 20.63 17.44 10.67
CA LEU A 48 19.68 16.55 11.35
C LEU A 48 19.07 17.19 12.60
N LYS A 49 19.84 17.99 13.34
CA LYS A 49 19.34 18.71 14.50
C LYS A 49 18.30 19.74 14.08
N ASP A 50 18.56 20.48 13.00
CA ASP A 50 17.65 21.53 12.53
C ASP A 50 16.36 20.93 11.96
N ILE A 51 16.45 19.80 11.23
CA ILE A 51 15.28 19.01 10.81
C ILE A 51 14.44 18.58 12.03
N VAL A 52 15.05 17.94 13.03
CA VAL A 52 14.32 17.44 14.21
C VAL A 52 13.69 18.57 15.00
N VAL A 53 14.41 19.68 15.20
CA VAL A 53 13.89 20.88 15.87
C VAL A 53 12.77 21.53 15.06
N GLY A 54 12.93 21.63 13.74
CA GLY A 54 11.93 22.13 12.81
C GLY A 54 10.64 21.34 12.90
N ILE A 55 10.71 20.02 12.69
CA ILE A 55 9.56 19.11 12.82
C ILE A 55 8.91 19.23 14.20
N ASN A 56 9.69 19.18 15.28
CA ASN A 56 9.15 19.23 16.64
C ASN A 56 8.49 20.58 16.97
N SER A 57 8.98 21.69 16.42
CA SER A 57 8.44 23.03 16.67
C SER A 57 7.25 23.40 15.78
N ALA A 58 7.06 22.67 14.67
CA ALA A 58 5.97 22.90 13.73
C ALA A 58 4.61 22.49 14.30
N ASP A 59 3.58 23.27 13.95
CA ASP A 59 2.18 22.92 14.19
C ASP A 59 1.65 21.97 13.11
N ILE A 60 2.17 22.14 11.87
CA ILE A 60 1.79 21.36 10.69
C ILE A 60 3.04 21.03 9.88
N ILE A 61 3.09 19.83 9.31
CA ILE A 61 4.12 19.39 8.37
C ILE A 61 3.51 19.29 6.98
N ILE A 62 4.20 19.76 5.95
CA ILE A 62 3.90 19.42 4.56
C ILE A 62 5.06 18.58 4.02
N ALA A 63 4.77 17.38 3.52
CA ALA A 63 5.77 16.46 2.97
C ALA A 63 5.52 16.24 1.47
N ASP A 64 6.46 16.64 0.62
CA ASP A 64 6.43 16.36 -0.82
C ASP A 64 7.19 15.07 -1.13
N LEU A 65 6.45 14.01 -1.45
CA LEU A 65 6.99 12.67 -1.69
C LEU A 65 7.30 12.39 -3.17
N THR A 66 7.24 13.41 -4.02
CA THR A 66 7.56 13.28 -5.45
C THR A 66 8.95 12.69 -5.66
N GLY A 67 9.06 11.73 -6.59
CA GLY A 67 10.34 11.09 -6.93
C GLY A 67 10.89 10.14 -5.86
N LEU A 68 10.09 9.83 -4.83
CA LEU A 68 10.38 8.83 -3.81
C LEU A 68 11.70 9.02 -3.06
N ASN A 69 12.04 10.26 -2.73
CA ASN A 69 13.31 10.58 -2.08
C ASN A 69 13.43 9.94 -0.67
N PRO A 70 14.43 9.07 -0.41
CA PRO A 70 14.58 8.38 0.87
C PRO A 70 14.73 9.30 2.09
N ASN A 71 15.34 10.48 1.93
CA ASN A 71 15.50 11.44 3.03
C ASN A 71 14.14 12.01 3.46
N VAL A 72 13.29 12.32 2.49
CA VAL A 72 11.94 12.83 2.75
C VAL A 72 11.09 11.77 3.46
N PHE A 73 11.20 10.50 3.11
CA PHE A 73 10.55 9.40 3.85
C PHE A 73 11.08 9.25 5.28
N TYR A 74 12.39 9.43 5.49
CA TYR A 74 12.97 9.39 6.83
C TYR A 74 12.38 10.50 7.73
N GLU A 75 12.31 11.72 7.19
CA GLU A 75 11.73 12.88 7.88
C GLU A 75 10.22 12.74 8.12
N LEU A 76 9.49 12.15 7.16
CA LEU A 76 8.08 11.76 7.32
C LEU A 76 7.91 10.78 8.49
N GLY A 77 8.78 9.79 8.61
CA GLY A 77 8.80 8.84 9.72
C GLY A 77 9.03 9.54 11.07
N LEU A 78 9.94 10.51 11.15
CA LEU A 78 10.17 11.32 12.34
C LEU A 78 8.93 12.16 12.70
N ALA A 79 8.28 12.77 11.71
CA ALA A 79 7.05 13.55 11.91
C ALA A 79 5.89 12.68 12.45
N HIS A 80 5.71 11.47 11.89
CA HIS A 80 4.74 10.51 12.39
C HIS A 80 5.06 10.07 13.82
N ALA A 81 6.34 9.82 14.14
CA ALA A 81 6.76 9.42 15.49
C ALA A 81 6.53 10.50 16.55
N LEU A 82 6.54 11.77 16.14
CA LEU A 82 6.21 12.92 16.98
C LEU A 82 4.72 13.29 16.95
N ASN A 83 3.88 12.45 16.32
CA ASN A 83 2.44 12.63 16.18
C ASN A 83 2.07 14.00 15.57
N LYS A 84 2.82 14.43 14.55
CA LYS A 84 2.57 15.69 13.86
C LYS A 84 1.42 15.57 12.85
N LYS A 85 0.73 16.69 12.61
CA LYS A 85 -0.27 16.80 11.54
C LYS A 85 0.48 16.92 10.22
N VAL A 86 0.46 15.86 9.42
CA VAL A 86 1.19 15.81 8.15
C VAL A 86 0.23 15.91 6.96
N ILE A 87 0.47 16.88 6.09
CA ILE A 87 -0.14 16.98 4.76
C ILE A 87 0.84 16.38 3.76
N ILE A 88 0.44 15.31 3.09
CA ILE A 88 1.27 14.66 2.06
C ILE A 88 0.88 15.22 0.69
N ILE A 89 1.88 15.60 -0.10
CA ILE A 89 1.72 16.02 -1.50
C ILE A 89 2.65 15.20 -2.40
N THR A 90 2.29 15.02 -3.67
CA THR A 90 3.11 14.32 -4.68
C THR A 90 2.69 14.73 -6.09
N GLN A 91 3.57 14.62 -7.08
CA GLN A 91 3.19 14.80 -8.49
C GLN A 91 2.51 13.56 -9.10
N ASP A 92 2.73 12.39 -8.52
CA ASP A 92 2.12 11.13 -8.95
C ASP A 92 1.80 10.26 -7.72
N ILE A 93 0.51 10.06 -7.43
CA ILE A 93 0.08 9.20 -6.31
C ILE A 93 0.38 7.72 -6.60
N SER A 94 0.41 7.31 -7.88
CA SER A 94 0.61 5.91 -8.26
C SER A 94 2.02 5.41 -7.95
N GLU A 95 3.01 6.30 -7.86
CA GLU A 95 4.38 5.98 -7.49
C GLU A 95 4.58 5.76 -5.98
N LEU A 96 3.72 6.34 -5.14
CA LEU A 96 3.88 6.25 -3.68
C LEU A 96 3.79 4.80 -3.19
N PRO A 97 4.62 4.37 -2.21
CA PRO A 97 4.50 3.05 -1.61
C PRO A 97 3.13 2.83 -0.97
N PHE A 98 2.67 1.59 -0.95
CA PHE A 98 1.33 1.24 -0.45
C PHE A 98 1.08 1.73 0.98
N ASP A 99 2.07 1.59 1.87
CA ASP A 99 1.99 2.03 3.27
C ASP A 99 1.73 3.53 3.45
N ILE A 100 2.06 4.33 2.43
CA ILE A 100 1.85 5.78 2.44
C ILE A 100 0.62 6.19 1.64
N ARG A 101 0.24 5.44 0.59
CA ARG A 101 -1.00 5.67 -0.18
C ARG A 101 -2.27 5.54 0.67
N SER A 102 -2.21 4.79 1.75
CA SER A 102 -3.31 4.69 2.74
C SER A 102 -3.56 6.00 3.47
N TYR A 103 -2.57 6.90 3.56
CA TYR A 103 -2.72 8.26 4.04
C TYR A 103 -3.10 9.19 2.89
N LYS A 104 -3.98 10.17 3.14
CA LYS A 104 -4.50 11.08 2.11
C LYS A 104 -3.40 11.96 1.49
N ALA A 105 -2.75 11.45 0.45
CA ALA A 105 -1.82 12.20 -0.39
C ALA A 105 -2.57 13.07 -1.40
N ASN A 106 -2.05 14.28 -1.65
CA ASN A 106 -2.64 15.24 -2.57
C ASN A 106 -1.79 15.31 -3.83
N GLU A 107 -2.34 14.86 -4.96
CA GLU A 107 -1.66 14.96 -6.25
C GLU A 107 -1.64 16.42 -6.73
N TYR A 108 -0.49 16.87 -7.24
CA TYR A 108 -0.37 18.16 -7.90
C TYR A 108 0.33 18.03 -9.24
N GLY A 109 0.25 19.08 -10.06
CA GLY A 109 1.04 19.15 -11.28
C GLY A 109 1.46 20.58 -11.56
N VAL A 110 2.54 20.72 -12.33
CA VAL A 110 3.16 22.01 -12.67
C VAL A 110 2.32 22.86 -13.63
N GLN A 111 1.23 22.31 -14.19
CA GLN A 111 0.30 23.11 -15.00
C GLN A 111 -0.48 24.09 -14.12
N PHE A 112 -0.61 25.34 -14.56
CA PHE A 112 -1.25 26.43 -13.80
C PHE A 112 -2.61 26.07 -13.17
N TYR A 113 -3.47 25.34 -13.88
CA TYR A 113 -4.77 24.95 -13.34
C TYR A 113 -4.67 23.87 -12.24
N LYS A 114 -3.65 23.01 -12.28
CA LYS A 114 -3.43 21.96 -11.28
C LYS A 114 -2.78 22.53 -10.02
N ILE A 115 -1.82 23.45 -10.17
CA ILE A 115 -1.17 24.08 -9.01
C ILE A 115 -2.13 24.97 -8.21
N THR A 116 -3.04 25.69 -8.89
CA THR A 116 -4.07 26.47 -8.19
C THR A 116 -5.00 25.57 -7.38
N LYS A 117 -5.37 24.38 -7.89
CA LYS A 117 -6.14 23.40 -7.12
C LYS A 117 -5.41 22.91 -5.89
N LEU A 118 -4.08 22.72 -5.97
CA LEU A 118 -3.26 22.38 -4.82
C LEU A 118 -3.33 23.50 -3.78
N PHE A 119 -3.18 24.76 -4.19
CA PHE A 119 -3.27 25.89 -3.26
C PHE A 119 -4.62 25.96 -2.55
N ASP A 120 -5.73 25.82 -3.27
CA ASP A 120 -7.06 25.82 -2.67
C ASP A 120 -7.23 24.65 -1.68
N LYS A 121 -6.69 23.47 -2.01
CA LYS A 121 -6.74 22.30 -1.12
C LYS A 121 -5.85 22.50 0.11
N LEU A 122 -4.64 23.04 -0.04
CA LEU A 122 -3.73 23.34 1.05
C LEU A 122 -4.30 24.42 1.98
N GLU A 123 -4.98 25.44 1.45
CA GLU A 123 -5.66 26.45 2.27
C GLU A 123 -6.69 25.79 3.21
N ASN A 124 -7.50 24.87 2.68
CA ASN A 124 -8.46 24.11 3.47
C ASN A 124 -7.78 23.19 4.51
N LEU A 125 -6.74 22.45 4.09
CA LEU A 125 -6.02 21.51 4.96
C LEU A 125 -5.28 22.23 6.09
N LEU A 126 -4.62 23.34 5.79
CA LEU A 126 -3.86 24.13 6.76
C LEU A 126 -4.79 24.76 7.80
N ASN A 127 -5.88 25.40 7.36
CA ASN A 127 -6.86 25.97 8.28
C ASN A 127 -7.53 24.89 9.13
N GLY A 128 -7.93 23.79 8.49
CA GLY A 128 -8.56 22.66 9.16
C GLY A 128 -7.68 21.96 10.18
N ALA A 129 -6.37 21.96 9.96
CA ALA A 129 -5.39 21.49 10.93
C ALA A 129 -5.35 22.36 12.19
N ILE A 130 -5.57 23.67 12.08
CA ILE A 130 -5.49 24.60 13.22
C ILE A 130 -6.79 24.64 14.01
N ASP A 131 -7.93 24.70 13.31
CA ASP A 131 -9.25 24.76 13.96
C ASP A 131 -9.77 23.39 14.40
N GLY A 132 -9.11 22.29 13.96
CA GLY A 132 -9.47 20.93 14.32
C GLY A 132 -10.62 20.33 13.52
N SER A 133 -11.09 21.02 12.47
CA SER A 133 -12.12 20.51 11.55
C SER A 133 -11.62 19.37 10.66
N ILE A 134 -10.30 19.22 10.52
CA ILE A 134 -9.67 18.13 9.76
C ILE A 134 -8.85 17.25 10.69
N GLN A 135 -9.16 15.95 10.68
CA GLN A 135 -8.38 14.94 11.38
C GLN A 135 -7.19 14.51 10.52
N PHE A 136 -6.03 14.41 11.17
CA PHE A 136 -4.79 13.92 10.58
C PHE A 136 -4.47 12.58 11.22
N GLY A 137 -4.41 11.53 10.40
CA GLY A 137 -3.98 10.19 10.82
C GLY A 137 -2.49 9.99 10.52
N ASN A 138 -1.86 9.10 11.27
CA ASN A 138 -0.52 8.61 10.98
C ASN A 138 -0.36 7.17 11.52
N PRO A 139 0.62 6.39 11.01
CA PRO A 139 0.77 4.99 11.41
C PRO A 139 0.94 4.80 12.92
N ILE A 140 1.47 5.79 13.63
CA ILE A 140 1.77 5.62 15.05
C ILE A 140 0.54 5.95 15.90
N SER A 141 -0.17 7.04 15.62
CA SER A 141 -1.44 7.38 16.30
C SER A 141 -2.54 6.36 16.03
N ASP A 142 -2.55 5.79 14.82
CA ASP A 142 -3.63 4.92 14.38
C ASP A 142 -3.45 3.50 14.95
N PHE A 143 -2.23 3.11 15.35
CA PHE A 143 -1.91 1.79 15.89
C PHE A 143 -1.53 1.79 17.39
N ILE A 144 -1.25 2.94 18.02
CA ILE A 144 -0.92 3.05 19.45
C ILE A 144 -1.92 3.99 20.16
N LEU A 145 -2.94 3.41 20.79
CA LEU A 145 -4.01 4.10 21.53
C LEU A 145 -3.50 4.92 22.75
N SER A 146 -2.25 4.75 23.19
CA SER A 146 -1.71 5.34 24.42
C SER A 146 -0.87 6.60 24.22
N PHE A 147 -0.71 7.12 23.01
CA PHE A 147 0.05 8.36 22.80
C PHE A 147 -0.66 9.62 23.31
N ASN A 148 -1.96 9.54 23.64
CA ASN A 148 -2.80 10.64 24.09
C ASN A 148 -3.48 10.39 25.45
N ASP A 149 -2.82 9.70 26.38
CA ASP A 149 -3.24 9.72 27.79
C ASP A 149 -2.87 11.06 28.43
N ASN A 150 -3.56 12.12 28.00
CA ASN A 150 -3.83 13.35 28.74
C ASN A 150 -4.82 14.23 27.95
N THR A 151 -6.08 13.81 27.86
CA THR A 151 -7.26 14.64 28.26
C THR A 151 -8.56 14.01 27.76
N THR A 152 -9.43 13.72 28.71
CA THR A 152 -10.79 13.22 28.53
C THR A 152 -11.73 14.34 28.07
N LYS A 153 -12.59 14.07 27.06
CA LYS A 153 -14.06 14.15 27.14
C LYS A 153 -14.74 13.87 25.79
N ASP A 154 -15.73 12.99 25.87
CA ASP A 154 -16.81 12.77 24.92
C ASP A 154 -17.32 14.06 24.25
N VAL A 155 -17.37 14.06 22.91
CA VAL A 155 -18.57 14.46 22.16
C VAL A 155 -18.67 13.55 20.94
N THR A 156 -19.70 12.72 20.96
CA THR A 156 -20.24 11.91 19.86
C THR A 156 -20.77 12.76 18.71
N LYS A 157 -20.74 12.16 17.50
CA LYS A 157 -21.70 12.33 16.39
C LYS A 157 -22.00 13.76 15.93
N GLU A 158 -21.48 14.08 14.75
CA GLU A 158 -22.20 14.61 13.57
C GLU A 158 -21.12 15.11 12.60
N MET A 159 -20.93 14.39 11.48
CA MET A 159 -21.24 14.89 10.13
C MET A 159 -20.11 15.80 9.56
N LEU A 160 -19.62 15.68 8.31
CA LEU A 160 -20.19 15.21 7.05
C LEU A 160 -19.10 15.20 5.94
N SER A 161 -19.21 14.25 5.01
CA SER A 161 -19.10 14.42 3.55
C SER A 161 -17.82 14.97 2.87
N GLU A 162 -17.23 14.13 2.00
CA GLU A 162 -16.86 14.55 0.65
C GLU A 162 -17.62 13.65 -0.35
N HIS A 163 -18.55 14.27 -1.10
CA HIS A 163 -19.20 13.74 -2.31
C HIS A 163 -18.08 13.46 -3.34
N ASP A 164 -17.93 12.28 -3.95
CA ASP A 164 -18.88 11.77 -4.96
C ASP A 164 -18.78 10.24 -5.22
N VAL A 165 -18.30 9.45 -4.25
CA VAL A 165 -18.39 7.96 -4.27
C VAL A 165 -18.94 7.38 -2.94
N LEU A 166 -19.05 8.22 -1.90
CA LEU A 166 -19.35 7.79 -0.51
C LEU A 166 -20.82 7.90 -0.10
N LYS A 167 -21.78 7.91 -1.04
CA LYS A 167 -23.21 7.87 -0.65
C LYS A 167 -23.72 6.47 -0.31
N ASP A 168 -22.92 5.42 -0.51
CA ASP A 168 -23.41 4.05 -0.38
C ASP A 168 -23.04 3.37 0.95
N HIS A 169 -22.06 3.86 1.71
CA HIS A 169 -21.55 3.12 2.90
C HIS A 169 -22.15 3.53 4.26
N GLU A 170 -22.76 4.71 4.41
CA GLU A 170 -23.41 5.13 5.67
C GLU A 170 -24.73 4.39 5.94
N ASP A 171 -25.36 3.88 4.87
CA ASP A 171 -26.60 3.11 4.91
C ASP A 171 -26.38 1.59 4.79
N LYS A 172 -25.15 1.12 4.50
CA LYS A 172 -24.84 -0.32 4.42
C LYS A 172 -25.04 -0.99 5.78
N GLY A 173 -25.95 -1.96 5.78
CA GLY A 173 -26.18 -2.86 6.89
C GLY A 173 -25.10 -3.94 6.96
N PHE A 174 -25.13 -4.71 8.05
CA PHE A 174 -24.21 -5.84 8.25
C PHE A 174 -24.20 -6.79 7.05
N LEU A 175 -25.38 -7.13 6.52
CA LEU A 175 -25.51 -8.06 5.39
C LEU A 175 -24.95 -7.51 4.08
N ASP A 176 -24.99 -6.19 3.86
CA ASP A 176 -24.43 -5.60 2.65
C ASP A 176 -22.90 -5.75 2.65
N TYR A 177 -22.25 -5.48 3.80
CA TYR A 177 -20.82 -5.71 3.96
C TYR A 177 -20.45 -7.19 3.78
N ILE A 178 -21.22 -8.12 4.35
CA ILE A 178 -20.97 -9.55 4.17
C ILE A 178 -21.10 -9.95 2.69
N ALA A 179 -22.12 -9.44 1.99
CA ALA A 179 -22.31 -9.72 0.57
C ALA A 179 -21.16 -9.16 -0.30
N ASP A 180 -20.71 -7.93 -0.04
CA ASP A 180 -19.60 -7.30 -0.75
C ASP A 180 -18.26 -8.04 -0.52
N ILE A 181 -18.03 -8.47 0.74
CA ILE A 181 -16.88 -9.30 1.11
C ILE A 181 -16.93 -10.62 0.35
N ASP A 182 -18.07 -11.32 0.36
CA ASP A 182 -18.24 -12.61 -0.31
C ASP A 182 -18.06 -12.49 -1.84
N GLU A 183 -18.61 -11.43 -2.44
CA GLU A 183 -18.42 -11.15 -3.88
C GLU A 183 -16.95 -10.92 -4.21
N SER A 184 -16.25 -10.12 -3.41
CA SER A 184 -14.83 -9.80 -3.61
C SER A 184 -13.94 -11.03 -3.38
N MET A 185 -14.24 -11.84 -2.37
CA MET A 185 -13.54 -13.11 -2.10
C MET A 185 -13.78 -14.15 -3.21
N SER A 186 -14.98 -14.20 -3.76
CA SER A 186 -15.30 -15.03 -4.94
C SER A 186 -14.52 -14.56 -6.17
N ALA A 187 -14.34 -13.25 -6.35
CA ALA A 187 -13.51 -12.71 -7.42
C ALA A 187 -12.03 -13.09 -7.26
N ILE A 188 -11.47 -13.03 -6.05
CA ILE A 188 -10.09 -13.51 -5.76
C ILE A 188 -9.98 -15.00 -6.11
N THR A 189 -10.95 -15.80 -5.66
CA THR A 189 -10.99 -17.24 -5.95
C THR A 189 -11.00 -17.51 -7.46
N SER A 190 -11.77 -16.74 -8.23
CA SER A 190 -11.78 -16.82 -9.70
C SER A 190 -10.42 -16.50 -10.32
N VAL A 191 -9.71 -15.50 -9.81
CA VAL A 191 -8.36 -15.14 -10.26
C VAL A 191 -7.38 -16.27 -9.96
N LEU A 192 -7.44 -16.87 -8.77
CA LEU A 192 -6.60 -18.02 -8.39
C LEU A 192 -6.83 -19.23 -9.30
N TYR A 193 -8.08 -19.55 -9.65
CA TYR A 193 -8.37 -20.63 -10.62
C TYR A 193 -7.79 -20.36 -12.01
N LYS A 194 -7.86 -19.11 -12.49
CA LYS A 194 -7.24 -18.73 -13.77
C LYS A 194 -5.72 -18.84 -13.71
N MET A 195 -5.13 -18.38 -12.61
CA MET A 195 -3.68 -18.48 -12.37
C MET A 195 -3.21 -19.95 -12.34
N GLN A 196 -3.94 -20.83 -11.65
CA GLN A 196 -3.66 -22.27 -11.65
C GLN A 196 -3.71 -22.84 -13.08
N THR A 197 -4.77 -22.52 -13.84
CA THR A 197 -4.93 -22.98 -15.22
C THR A 197 -3.78 -22.52 -16.12
N ASP A 198 -3.34 -21.28 -15.97
CA ASP A 198 -2.22 -20.73 -16.74
C ASP A 198 -0.88 -21.35 -16.34
N MET A 199 -0.67 -21.62 -15.04
CA MET A 199 0.49 -22.34 -14.53
C MET A 199 0.56 -23.77 -15.09
N GLU A 200 -0.57 -24.47 -15.18
CA GLU A 200 -0.66 -25.81 -15.75
C GLU A 200 -0.27 -25.83 -17.24
N LYS A 201 -0.67 -24.81 -18.03
CA LYS A 201 -0.27 -24.69 -19.45
C LYS A 201 1.25 -24.50 -19.61
N MET A 202 1.84 -23.63 -18.79
CA MET A 202 3.29 -23.43 -18.79
C MET A 202 4.01 -24.72 -18.36
N SER A 203 3.56 -25.34 -17.27
CA SER A 203 4.14 -26.59 -16.74
C SER A 203 4.10 -27.71 -17.79
N SER A 204 2.98 -27.87 -18.49
CA SER A 204 2.84 -28.84 -19.58
C SER A 204 3.87 -28.61 -20.69
N SER A 205 4.07 -27.35 -21.09
CA SER A 205 5.07 -26.97 -22.11
C SER A 205 6.50 -27.27 -21.66
N ILE A 206 6.84 -26.94 -20.40
CA ILE A 206 8.15 -27.23 -19.80
C ILE A 206 8.40 -28.74 -19.72
N ASN A 207 7.40 -29.53 -19.31
CA ASN A 207 7.49 -30.98 -19.22
C ASN A 207 7.72 -31.62 -20.58
N GLN A 208 7.00 -31.17 -21.61
CA GLN A 208 7.21 -31.64 -22.98
C GLN A 208 8.64 -31.33 -23.46
N GLY A 209 9.10 -30.09 -23.31
CA GLY A 209 10.45 -29.71 -23.71
C GLY A 209 11.54 -30.48 -22.95
N SER A 210 11.33 -30.73 -21.67
CA SER A 210 12.26 -31.51 -20.83
C SER A 210 12.33 -32.97 -21.25
N GLN A 211 11.21 -33.58 -21.66
CA GLN A 211 11.18 -34.93 -22.21
C GLN A 211 11.90 -35.02 -23.57
N GLU A 212 11.71 -34.03 -24.44
CA GLU A 212 12.43 -33.95 -25.72
C GLU A 212 13.95 -33.83 -25.53
N ILE A 213 14.39 -32.99 -24.59
CA ILE A 213 15.81 -32.87 -24.20
C ILE A 213 16.36 -34.20 -23.68
N SER A 214 15.61 -34.88 -22.82
CA SER A 214 16.03 -36.14 -22.19
C SER A 214 16.18 -37.26 -23.22
N LYS A 215 15.29 -37.34 -24.22
CA LYS A 215 15.39 -38.33 -25.33
C LYS A 215 16.65 -38.15 -26.17
N MET A 216 17.12 -36.90 -26.36
CA MET A 216 18.27 -36.57 -27.20
C MET A 216 19.63 -36.64 -26.49
N LYS A 217 19.67 -36.59 -25.15
CA LYS A 217 20.91 -36.78 -24.38
C LYS A 217 21.56 -38.15 -24.61
N ASN A 218 20.78 -39.15 -25.04
CA ASN A 218 21.25 -40.50 -25.31
C ASN A 218 22.00 -40.66 -26.65
N SER A 219 22.09 -39.61 -27.47
CA SER A 219 22.58 -39.71 -28.86
C SER A 219 24.00 -39.16 -29.12
N GLY A 220 24.61 -38.44 -28.17
CA GLY A 220 26.01 -37.96 -28.19
C GLY A 220 26.44 -37.01 -29.34
N GLY A 221 26.96 -35.82 -29.02
CA GLY A 221 27.69 -34.95 -29.98
C GLY A 221 27.26 -33.47 -30.04
N SER A 222 27.89 -32.69 -30.93
CA SER A 222 27.64 -31.24 -31.12
C SER A 222 26.20 -30.92 -31.56
N ALA A 223 25.51 -31.86 -32.21
CA ALA A 223 24.10 -31.72 -32.60
C ALA A 223 23.17 -31.64 -31.37
N THR A 224 23.53 -32.30 -30.26
CA THR A 224 22.75 -32.29 -29.01
C THR A 224 22.73 -30.90 -28.37
N ALA A 225 23.83 -30.15 -28.40
CA ALA A 225 23.89 -28.79 -27.84
C ALA A 225 23.03 -27.79 -28.62
N ILE A 226 23.05 -27.85 -29.95
CA ILE A 226 22.20 -27.01 -30.82
C ILE A 226 20.72 -27.35 -30.61
N PHE A 227 20.39 -28.64 -30.50
CA PHE A 227 19.03 -29.10 -30.23
C PHE A 227 18.50 -28.62 -28.88
N VAL A 228 19.25 -28.83 -27.79
CA VAL A 228 18.89 -28.36 -26.44
C VAL A 228 18.69 -26.85 -26.44
N ARG A 229 19.62 -26.09 -27.05
CA ARG A 229 19.50 -24.63 -27.19
C ARG A 229 18.21 -24.22 -27.90
N ASN A 230 17.81 -24.92 -28.95
CA ASN A 230 16.58 -24.60 -29.69
C ASN A 230 15.31 -24.89 -28.88
N ILE A 231 15.28 -25.98 -28.10
CA ILE A 231 14.18 -26.26 -27.18
C ILE A 231 14.12 -25.21 -26.08
N SER A 232 15.24 -24.92 -25.41
CA SER A 232 15.28 -23.89 -24.37
C SER A 232 14.76 -22.55 -24.89
N ARG A 233 15.14 -22.17 -26.12
CA ARG A 233 14.62 -20.94 -26.75
C ARG A 233 13.10 -20.97 -26.98
N LYS A 234 12.53 -22.13 -27.35
CA LYS A 234 11.08 -22.30 -27.52
C LYS A 234 10.35 -22.24 -26.17
N LEU A 235 10.92 -22.83 -25.12
CA LEU A 235 10.36 -22.79 -23.76
C LEU A 235 10.30 -21.39 -23.16
N ALA A 236 11.09 -20.43 -23.67
CA ALA A 236 11.03 -19.06 -23.20
C ALA A 236 9.66 -18.40 -23.42
N GLU A 237 8.95 -18.75 -24.49
CA GLU A 237 7.64 -18.16 -24.81
C GLU A 237 6.52 -18.51 -23.82
N PRO A 238 6.26 -19.79 -23.47
CA PRO A 238 5.26 -20.13 -22.46
C PRO A 238 5.63 -19.60 -21.07
N VAL A 239 6.93 -19.53 -20.72
CA VAL A 239 7.38 -18.94 -19.45
C VAL A 239 7.10 -17.44 -19.40
N ASP A 240 7.45 -16.71 -20.47
CA ASP A 240 7.22 -15.26 -20.56
C ASP A 240 5.71 -14.93 -20.60
N THR A 241 4.93 -15.78 -21.26
CA THR A 241 3.47 -15.67 -21.28
C THR A 241 2.90 -15.82 -19.87
N PHE A 242 3.32 -16.85 -19.14
CA PHE A 242 2.87 -17.06 -17.76
C PHE A 242 3.32 -15.94 -16.82
N ALA A 243 4.55 -15.42 -16.97
CA ALA A 243 5.00 -14.27 -16.19
C ALA A 243 4.07 -13.05 -16.38
N ASN A 244 3.73 -12.71 -17.62
CA ASN A 244 2.81 -11.60 -17.90
C ASN A 244 1.39 -11.87 -17.36
N GLN A 245 0.92 -13.12 -17.41
CA GLN A 245 -0.38 -13.50 -16.82
C GLN A 245 -0.34 -13.37 -15.30
N MET A 246 0.71 -13.87 -14.66
CA MET A 246 0.93 -13.81 -13.22
C MET A 246 0.98 -12.36 -12.72
N LYS A 247 1.64 -11.46 -13.46
CA LYS A 247 1.60 -10.01 -13.18
C LYS A 247 0.19 -9.45 -13.07
N ASN A 248 -0.70 -9.82 -14.01
CA ASN A 248 -2.09 -9.38 -14.00
C ASN A 248 -2.89 -10.04 -12.87
N HIS A 249 -2.65 -11.33 -12.61
CA HIS A 249 -3.29 -12.05 -11.50
C HIS A 249 -2.90 -11.44 -10.16
N ASN A 250 -1.61 -11.16 -9.94
CA ASN A 250 -1.07 -10.48 -8.76
C ASN A 250 -1.77 -9.14 -8.53
N LYS A 251 -1.85 -8.29 -9.56
CA LYS A 251 -2.56 -7.00 -9.48
C LYS A 251 -4.02 -7.17 -9.08
N ASN A 252 -4.74 -8.08 -9.73
CA ASN A 252 -6.16 -8.30 -9.43
C ASN A 252 -6.39 -8.84 -8.02
N ILE A 253 -5.51 -9.71 -7.51
CA ILE A 253 -5.57 -10.22 -6.13
C ILE A 253 -5.36 -9.07 -5.16
N ALA A 254 -4.34 -8.22 -5.36
CA ALA A 254 -4.06 -7.08 -4.49
C ALA A 254 -5.20 -6.05 -4.49
N ASP A 255 -5.72 -5.70 -5.67
CA ASP A 255 -6.82 -4.74 -5.82
C ASP A 255 -8.09 -5.26 -5.12
N LYS A 256 -8.45 -6.53 -5.33
CA LYS A 256 -9.63 -7.13 -4.69
C LYS A 256 -9.47 -7.35 -3.20
N TRP A 257 -8.27 -7.69 -2.74
CA TRP A 257 -8.01 -7.79 -1.31
C TRP A 257 -8.17 -6.44 -0.62
N THR A 258 -7.75 -5.35 -1.26
CA THR A 258 -7.94 -4.00 -0.73
C THR A 258 -9.43 -3.71 -0.49
N THR A 259 -10.31 -4.14 -1.39
CA THR A 259 -11.77 -4.05 -1.19
C THR A 259 -12.22 -4.89 0.01
N VAL A 260 -11.82 -6.15 0.08
CA VAL A 260 -12.15 -7.07 1.20
C VAL A 260 -11.71 -6.48 2.55
N GLU A 261 -10.48 -5.99 2.64
CA GLU A 261 -9.94 -5.41 3.87
C GLU A 261 -10.75 -4.19 4.30
N ASN A 262 -11.04 -3.27 3.37
CA ASN A 262 -11.83 -2.09 3.66
C ASN A 262 -13.25 -2.44 4.13
N ASP A 263 -13.91 -3.38 3.45
CA ASP A 263 -15.26 -3.81 3.82
C ASP A 263 -15.27 -4.48 5.20
N TYR A 264 -14.27 -5.31 5.52
CA TYR A 264 -14.11 -5.86 6.87
C TYR A 264 -13.87 -4.77 7.93
N LEU A 265 -12.98 -3.81 7.68
CA LEU A 265 -12.67 -2.75 8.65
C LEU A 265 -13.87 -1.83 8.88
N ASN A 266 -14.61 -1.49 7.82
CA ASN A 266 -15.83 -0.69 7.88
C ASN A 266 -16.96 -1.45 8.57
N LEU A 267 -17.09 -2.77 8.33
CA LEU A 267 -18.02 -3.63 9.06
C LEU A 267 -17.72 -3.60 10.56
N LEU A 268 -16.45 -3.69 10.95
CA LEU A 268 -16.01 -3.68 12.35
C LEU A 268 -16.25 -2.34 13.05
N ASP A 269 -16.26 -1.23 12.32
CA ASP A 269 -16.58 0.11 12.83
C ASP A 269 -18.08 0.46 12.73
N ASN A 270 -18.89 -0.43 12.15
CA ASN A 270 -20.29 -0.16 11.87
C ASN A 270 -21.14 -0.13 13.15
N ARG A 271 -22.02 0.88 13.28
CA ARG A 271 -22.97 1.02 14.40
C ARG A 271 -23.90 -0.18 14.61
N PHE A 272 -24.19 -0.94 13.56
CA PHE A 272 -25.10 -2.09 13.55
C PHE A 272 -24.43 -3.39 14.02
N ILE A 273 -23.13 -3.40 14.27
CA ILE A 273 -22.40 -4.62 14.69
C ILE A 273 -22.78 -5.11 16.09
N LYS A 274 -23.34 -4.24 16.93
CA LYS A 274 -23.62 -4.49 18.35
C LYS A 274 -24.89 -5.30 18.61
N THR A 275 -25.37 -6.09 17.65
CA THR A 275 -26.44 -7.06 17.88
C THR A 275 -25.84 -8.43 18.14
N GLU A 276 -26.50 -9.24 18.97
CA GLU A 276 -26.04 -10.58 19.32
C GLU A 276 -25.86 -11.46 18.06
N ASP A 277 -26.81 -11.38 17.11
CA ASP A 277 -26.75 -12.09 15.83
C ASP A 277 -25.55 -11.68 14.96
N ASN A 278 -25.21 -10.38 14.89
CA ASN A 278 -24.10 -9.89 14.06
C ASN A 278 -22.74 -10.23 14.69
N ILE A 279 -22.64 -10.17 16.02
CA ILE A 279 -21.44 -10.63 16.75
C ILE A 279 -21.23 -12.13 16.53
N GLN A 280 -22.30 -12.92 16.56
CA GLN A 280 -22.22 -14.36 16.27
C GLN A 280 -21.75 -14.63 14.84
N GLY A 281 -22.28 -13.88 13.85
CA GLY A 281 -21.80 -13.96 12.46
C GLY A 281 -20.31 -13.61 12.30
N LEU A 282 -19.80 -12.63 13.05
CA LEU A 282 -18.37 -12.33 13.07
C LEU A 282 -17.53 -13.47 13.66
N ILE A 283 -17.99 -14.07 14.76
CA ILE A 283 -17.32 -15.23 15.38
C ILE A 283 -17.23 -16.39 14.37
N GLU A 284 -18.31 -16.64 13.64
CA GLU A 284 -18.38 -17.69 12.62
C GLU A 284 -17.50 -17.41 11.38
N SER A 285 -17.18 -16.15 11.10
CA SER A 285 -16.29 -15.77 9.99
C SER A 285 -14.80 -15.98 10.29
N LYS A 286 -14.39 -15.98 11.57
CA LYS A 286 -12.96 -16.08 11.96
C LYS A 286 -12.24 -17.32 11.42
N PRO A 287 -12.80 -18.55 11.52
CA PRO A 287 -12.13 -19.74 11.02
C PRO A 287 -11.87 -19.68 9.50
N ALA A 288 -12.72 -18.98 8.74
CA ALA A 288 -12.51 -18.79 7.31
C ALA A 288 -11.27 -17.93 7.03
N LEU A 289 -11.12 -16.81 7.75
CA LEU A 289 -9.93 -15.95 7.68
C LEU A 289 -8.65 -16.70 8.09
N GLU A 290 -8.71 -17.50 9.15
CA GLU A 290 -7.57 -18.34 9.57
C GLU A 290 -7.21 -19.40 8.52
N SER A 291 -8.23 -20.02 7.90
CA SER A 291 -8.03 -20.98 6.81
C SER A 291 -7.37 -20.34 5.59
N ILE A 292 -7.75 -19.11 5.23
CA ILE A 292 -7.11 -18.35 4.14
C ILE A 292 -5.64 -18.10 4.47
N ARG A 293 -5.33 -17.68 5.70
CA ARG A 293 -3.95 -17.46 6.14
C ARG A 293 -3.11 -18.74 6.07
N SER A 294 -3.65 -19.87 6.51
CA SER A 294 -2.97 -21.15 6.40
C SER A 294 -2.70 -21.54 4.95
N ALA A 295 -3.67 -21.33 4.05
CA ALA A 295 -3.52 -21.63 2.64
C ALA A 295 -2.48 -20.71 1.96
N ILE A 296 -2.41 -19.44 2.36
CA ILE A 296 -1.38 -18.50 1.91
C ILE A 296 0.01 -19.00 2.31
N ASN A 297 0.22 -19.38 3.57
CA ASN A 297 1.51 -19.86 4.04
C ASN A 297 1.98 -21.10 3.25
N GLU A 298 1.09 -22.06 3.03
CA GLU A 298 1.38 -23.25 2.22
C GLU A 298 1.67 -22.86 0.75
N SER A 299 0.93 -21.89 0.20
CA SER A 299 1.18 -21.41 -1.16
C SER A 299 2.54 -20.72 -1.28
N ASN A 300 2.93 -19.90 -0.31
CA ASN A 300 4.20 -19.16 -0.33
C ASN A 300 5.38 -20.12 -0.24
N GLU A 301 5.31 -21.15 0.62
CA GLU A 301 6.33 -22.20 0.70
C GLU A 301 6.52 -22.91 -0.65
N LYS A 302 5.42 -23.26 -1.34
CA LYS A 302 5.46 -23.88 -2.66
C LYS A 302 6.06 -22.95 -3.72
N MET A 303 5.78 -21.65 -3.65
CA MET A 303 6.31 -20.65 -4.58
C MET A 303 7.82 -20.43 -4.38
N GLU A 304 8.32 -20.45 -3.15
CA GLU A 304 9.76 -20.43 -2.86
C GLU A 304 10.45 -21.69 -3.42
N GLY A 305 9.87 -22.88 -3.22
CA GLY A 305 10.41 -24.10 -3.84
C GLY A 305 10.42 -24.05 -5.38
N PHE A 306 9.42 -23.38 -5.98
CA PHE A 306 9.37 -23.17 -7.43
C PHE A 306 10.44 -22.19 -7.91
N LYS A 307 10.67 -21.11 -7.15
CA LYS A 307 11.75 -20.14 -7.38
C LYS A 307 13.12 -20.82 -7.42
N ASP A 308 13.43 -21.65 -6.43
CA ASP A 308 14.68 -22.43 -6.36
C ASP A 308 14.84 -23.34 -7.58
N SER A 309 13.76 -23.99 -8.01
CA SER A 309 13.76 -24.86 -9.19
C SER A 309 14.07 -24.09 -10.49
N ILE A 310 13.54 -22.88 -10.63
CA ILE A 310 13.82 -21.99 -11.77
C ILE A 310 15.28 -21.52 -11.74
N GLN A 311 15.78 -21.13 -10.56
CA GLN A 311 17.15 -20.63 -10.41
C GLN A 311 18.19 -21.67 -10.83
N ASN A 312 17.96 -22.94 -10.51
CA ASN A 312 18.79 -24.07 -10.95
C ASN A 312 18.81 -24.27 -12.48
N CYS A 313 17.84 -23.72 -13.21
CA CYS A 313 17.74 -23.80 -14.66
C CYS A 313 18.34 -22.59 -15.40
N MET A 314 18.84 -21.58 -14.68
CA MET A 314 19.38 -20.37 -15.29
C MET A 314 20.71 -20.62 -16.02
N GLY A 315 21.02 -19.76 -17.00
CA GLY A 315 22.30 -19.79 -17.71
C GLY A 315 22.39 -20.79 -18.87
N MET A 316 21.36 -21.61 -19.10
CA MET A 316 21.32 -22.56 -20.24
C MET A 316 21.15 -21.87 -21.60
N GLU A 317 20.22 -20.91 -21.69
CA GLU A 317 19.94 -20.16 -22.92
C GLU A 317 19.45 -18.75 -22.57
N ARG A 318 19.91 -17.75 -23.32
CA ARG A 318 19.71 -16.33 -22.99
C ARG A 318 18.23 -15.92 -22.94
N ARG A 319 17.41 -16.33 -23.90
CA ARG A 319 15.99 -15.95 -23.97
C ARG A 319 15.21 -16.61 -22.84
N LEU A 320 15.49 -17.89 -22.58
CA LEU A 320 14.88 -18.61 -21.47
C LEU A 320 15.27 -17.98 -20.12
N THR A 321 16.54 -17.61 -19.94
CA THR A 321 17.00 -16.94 -18.71
C THR A 321 16.28 -15.61 -18.50
N LYS A 322 16.05 -14.82 -19.56
CA LYS A 322 15.28 -13.56 -19.45
C LYS A 322 13.81 -13.81 -19.05
N ALA A 323 13.18 -14.83 -19.64
CA ALA A 323 11.80 -15.21 -19.29
C ALA A 323 11.71 -15.67 -17.83
N PHE A 324 12.66 -16.50 -17.38
CA PHE A 324 12.74 -16.92 -15.98
C PHE A 324 12.95 -15.75 -15.03
N ASN A 325 13.81 -14.78 -15.31
CA ASN A 325 13.95 -13.59 -14.47
C ASN A 325 12.65 -12.79 -14.36
N SER A 326 11.89 -12.70 -15.46
CA SER A 326 10.58 -12.02 -15.45
C SER A 326 9.58 -12.79 -14.58
N LEU A 327 9.57 -14.12 -14.68
CA LEU A 327 8.72 -14.96 -13.83
C LEU A 327 9.13 -14.90 -12.35
N LEU A 328 10.44 -14.93 -12.04
CA LEU A 328 10.95 -14.82 -10.67
C LEU A 328 10.49 -13.52 -10.00
N ASN A 329 10.54 -12.40 -10.73
CA ASN A 329 10.04 -11.12 -10.25
C ASN A 329 8.55 -11.18 -9.90
N GLU A 330 7.73 -11.84 -10.72
CA GLU A 330 6.30 -11.98 -10.43
C GLU A 330 6.01 -12.97 -9.31
N ILE A 331 6.84 -14.00 -9.11
CA ILE A 331 6.77 -14.89 -7.95
C ILE A 331 7.08 -14.12 -6.66
N GLU A 332 8.14 -13.31 -6.64
CA GLU A 332 8.49 -12.47 -5.48
C GLU A 332 7.40 -11.45 -5.17
N ASN A 333 6.82 -10.84 -6.21
CA ASN A 333 5.67 -9.95 -6.07
C ASN A 333 4.45 -10.67 -5.49
N TYR A 334 4.14 -11.89 -5.95
CA TYR A 334 3.06 -12.70 -5.41
C TYR A 334 3.25 -12.97 -3.92
N ILE A 335 4.45 -13.43 -3.51
CA ILE A 335 4.78 -13.71 -2.10
C ILE A 335 4.61 -12.44 -1.25
N THR A 336 5.10 -11.29 -1.74
CA THR A 336 4.96 -10.01 -1.04
C THR A 336 3.48 -9.62 -0.85
N ILE A 337 2.65 -9.79 -1.88
CA ILE A 337 1.21 -9.51 -1.81
C ILE A 337 0.55 -10.45 -0.81
N THR A 338 0.81 -11.75 -0.86
CA THR A 338 0.17 -12.72 0.03
C THR A 338 0.62 -12.59 1.49
N ASP A 339 1.88 -12.23 1.75
CA ASP A 339 2.35 -11.89 3.10
C ASP A 339 1.64 -10.64 3.64
N THR A 340 1.37 -9.65 2.78
CA THR A 340 0.58 -8.47 3.12
C THR A 340 -0.87 -8.86 3.46
N ILE A 341 -1.47 -9.74 2.67
CA ILE A 341 -2.81 -10.30 2.92
C ILE A 341 -2.84 -11.02 4.28
N SER A 342 -1.85 -11.87 4.55
CA SER A 342 -1.70 -12.59 5.83
C SER A 342 -1.66 -11.64 7.03
N SER A 343 -0.88 -10.55 6.91
CA SER A 343 -0.77 -9.50 7.94
C SER A 343 -2.08 -8.70 8.10
N SER A 344 -2.78 -8.42 7.00
CA SER A 344 -4.10 -7.77 7.00
C SER A 344 -5.15 -8.64 7.70
N ILE A 345 -5.15 -9.96 7.45
CA ILE A 345 -6.01 -10.92 8.16
C ILE A 345 -5.76 -10.88 9.67
N GLU A 346 -4.51 -10.84 10.11
CA GLU A 346 -4.17 -10.73 11.54
C GLU A 346 -4.73 -9.45 12.17
N ARG A 347 -4.64 -8.33 11.45
CA ARG A 347 -5.22 -7.05 11.89
C ARG A 347 -6.74 -7.13 12.00
N ILE A 348 -7.42 -7.71 11.01
CA ILE A 348 -8.87 -7.92 11.01
C ILE A 348 -9.27 -8.80 12.21
N LEU A 349 -8.61 -9.94 12.41
CA LEU A 349 -8.90 -10.85 13.52
C LEU A 349 -8.72 -10.17 14.90
N SER A 350 -7.63 -9.40 15.06
CA SER A 350 -7.36 -8.67 16.30
C SER A 350 -8.41 -7.60 16.60
N LYS A 351 -8.86 -6.87 15.56
CA LYS A 351 -9.94 -5.88 15.70
C LYS A 351 -11.28 -6.57 16.00
N THR A 352 -11.58 -7.69 15.35
CA THR A 352 -12.75 -8.53 15.66
C THR A 352 -12.76 -8.97 17.12
N ASP A 353 -11.62 -9.42 17.67
CA ASP A 353 -11.50 -9.75 19.09
C ASP A 353 -11.81 -8.58 20.02
N THR A 354 -11.38 -7.38 19.63
CA THR A 354 -11.63 -6.15 20.39
C THR A 354 -13.11 -5.80 20.40
N VAL A 355 -13.78 -5.90 19.24
CA VAL A 355 -15.23 -5.66 19.12
C VAL A 355 -16.02 -6.67 19.96
N ILE A 356 -15.71 -7.97 19.87
CA ILE A 356 -16.36 -9.01 20.67
C ILE A 356 -16.18 -8.75 22.17
N LYS A 357 -14.97 -8.41 22.62
CA LYS A 357 -14.70 -8.09 24.03
C LYS A 357 -15.47 -6.86 24.51
N SER A 358 -15.70 -5.87 23.64
CA SER A 358 -16.47 -4.67 23.98
C SER A 358 -17.96 -4.93 24.12
N PHE A 359 -18.50 -5.94 23.44
CA PHE A 359 -19.91 -6.35 23.54
C PHE A 359 -20.20 -7.13 24.83
N ASN A 360 -19.23 -7.92 25.31
CA ASN A 360 -19.36 -8.73 26.53
C ASN A 360 -19.15 -7.95 27.85
N LYS A 361 -18.87 -6.65 27.78
CA LYS A 361 -18.74 -5.73 28.93
C LYS A 361 -20.00 -4.89 29.08
#